data_AF-A0AAF3J1J7-F1
#
_entry.id   AF-A0AAF3J1J7-F1
#
_cell.length_a   1.000
_cell.length_b   1.000
_cell.length_c   1.000
_cell.angle_alpha   90.00
_cell.angle_beta   90.00
_cell.angle_gamma   90.00
#
_symmetry.space_group_name_H-M   'P 1'
#
loop_
_entity.id
_entity.type
_entity.pdbx_description
1 polymer ?
#
loop_
_entity_poly.entity_id
_entity_poly.type
_entity_poly.pdbx_seq_one_letter_code
_entity_poly.pdbx_strand_id
1 'polypeptide(L)'
;MEDENTKGDTPDSLEGLAAKLCSTTLLDYSKWETKINEWQGPFLRHSYLPEWYKAALFNELYYMTDGGSEPHLSPYTQALMKRHGRFGYLESWEYRMVTTYDVHFYASYAIASLWPDLELTIQAEFTGQVEHSAEKEIRFHMEGDKAPLKSRARVPHDLGNPYPWYAYVMHDTGKWKDLNLKFVLTSWREYVILTEKNRRFLDHVYPAVKMEVQEGMEFGS
;
A
#
# COMPACT_ATOMS: atom_id res chain seq x y z
N MET A 1 10.14 -29.79 -45.13
CA MET A 1 10.30 -29.49 -43.70
C MET A 1 10.41 -27.99 -43.64
N GLU A 2 9.29 -27.34 -43.38
CA GLU A 2 9.21 -25.88 -43.26
C GLU A 2 9.90 -25.44 -41.97
N ASP A 3 10.68 -24.38 -42.06
CA ASP A 3 11.42 -23.76 -40.95
C ASP A 3 10.47 -23.27 -39.85
N GLU A 4 10.41 -24.01 -38.74
CA GLU A 4 9.91 -23.52 -37.46
C GLU A 4 11.01 -22.71 -36.76
N ASN A 5 11.29 -21.46 -37.16
CA ASN A 5 12.08 -20.59 -36.28
C ASN A 5 11.89 -19.07 -36.42
N THR A 6 10.74 -18.59 -36.89
CA THR A 6 10.44 -17.15 -36.94
C THR A 6 9.06 -16.84 -36.34
N LYS A 7 8.89 -17.19 -35.07
CA LYS A 7 7.84 -16.64 -34.18
C LYS A 7 8.50 -16.32 -32.85
N GLY A 8 8.65 -15.09 -32.37
CA GLY A 8 8.38 -13.77 -32.91
C GLY A 8 9.03 -12.78 -31.94
N ASP A 9 10.11 -12.14 -32.38
CA ASP A 9 10.66 -10.96 -31.73
C ASP A 9 9.71 -9.79 -31.98
N THR A 10 8.58 -9.80 -31.29
CA THR A 10 7.74 -8.62 -31.18
C THR A 10 8.30 -7.76 -30.06
N PRO A 11 8.47 -6.43 -30.23
CA PRO A 11 9.02 -5.53 -29.20
C PRO A 11 8.31 -5.58 -27.85
N ASP A 12 7.07 -6.09 -27.82
CA ASP A 12 6.21 -6.24 -26.65
C ASP A 12 6.20 -7.68 -26.07
N SER A 13 7.04 -8.59 -26.57
CA SER A 13 7.23 -9.90 -25.95
C SER A 13 7.89 -9.74 -24.57
N LEU A 14 7.65 -10.67 -23.64
CA LEU A 14 8.30 -10.66 -22.32
C LEU A 14 9.84 -10.61 -22.43
N GLU A 15 10.40 -11.30 -23.42
CA GLU A 15 11.84 -11.31 -23.71
C GLU A 15 12.31 -9.95 -24.27
N GLY A 16 11.54 -9.34 -25.17
CA GLY A 16 11.80 -8.00 -25.70
C GLY A 16 11.75 -6.92 -24.62
N LEU A 17 10.78 -7.01 -23.70
CA LEU A 17 10.66 -6.13 -22.54
C LEU A 17 11.83 -6.31 -21.56
N ALA A 18 12.22 -7.56 -21.27
CA ALA A 18 13.37 -7.86 -20.42
C ALA A 18 14.67 -7.31 -21.03
N ALA A 19 14.91 -7.52 -22.33
CA ALA A 19 16.08 -6.98 -23.03
C ALA A 19 16.11 -5.45 -23.00
N LYS A 20 14.95 -4.80 -23.16
CA LYS A 20 14.82 -3.34 -23.10
C LYS A 20 15.07 -2.80 -21.69
N LEU A 21 14.59 -3.49 -20.65
CA LEU A 21 14.89 -3.15 -19.25
C LEU A 21 16.38 -3.24 -18.94
N CYS A 22 17.03 -4.34 -19.35
CA CYS A 22 18.47 -4.53 -19.21
C CYS A 22 19.27 -3.45 -19.93
N SER A 23 18.95 -3.19 -21.20
CA SER A 23 19.61 -2.15 -22.01
C SER A 23 19.47 -0.76 -21.38
N THR A 24 18.24 -0.37 -21.00
CA THR A 24 17.98 0.92 -20.33
C THR A 24 18.78 1.04 -19.04
N THR A 25 18.77 -0.01 -18.21
CA THR A 25 19.53 -0.04 -16.95
C THR A 25 21.03 0.16 -17.18
N LEU A 26 21.62 -0.57 -18.12
CA LEU A 26 23.06 -0.48 -18.40
C LEU A 26 23.47 0.88 -18.99
N LEU A 27 22.57 1.56 -19.69
CA LEU A 27 22.83 2.88 -20.26
C LEU A 27 22.65 4.02 -19.24
N ASP A 28 21.73 3.86 -18.28
CA ASP A 28 21.33 4.94 -17.37
C ASP A 28 21.76 4.73 -15.90
N TYR A 29 22.41 3.62 -15.53
CA TYR A 29 22.73 3.30 -14.13
C TYR A 29 23.46 4.44 -13.39
N SER A 30 24.40 5.12 -14.04
CA SER A 30 25.18 6.21 -13.43
C SER A 30 24.31 7.42 -13.07
N LYS A 31 23.27 7.68 -13.85
CA LYS A 31 22.27 8.71 -13.54
C LYS A 31 21.44 8.31 -12.32
N TRP A 32 21.10 7.04 -12.21
CA TRP A 32 20.33 6.53 -11.07
C TRP A 32 21.17 6.53 -9.79
N GLU A 33 22.44 6.13 -9.84
CA GLU A 33 23.39 6.25 -8.73
C GLU A 33 23.50 7.71 -8.26
N THR A 34 23.59 8.66 -9.20
CA THR A 34 23.63 10.09 -8.87
C THR A 34 22.37 10.51 -8.12
N LYS A 35 21.18 10.15 -8.61
CA LYS A 35 19.91 10.43 -7.92
C LYS A 35 19.81 9.77 -6.55
N ILE A 36 20.33 8.55 -6.40
CA ILE A 36 20.41 7.84 -5.11
C ILE A 36 21.26 8.65 -4.11
N ASN A 37 22.46 9.04 -4.53
CA ASN A 37 23.37 9.81 -3.68
C ASN A 37 22.83 11.21 -3.34
N GLU A 38 22.11 11.84 -4.27
CA GLU A 38 21.49 13.16 -4.05
C GLU A 38 20.39 13.10 -3.00
N TRP A 39 19.54 12.07 -3.02
CA TRP A 39 18.46 11.96 -2.03
C TRP A 39 18.96 11.51 -0.66
N GLN A 40 19.92 10.57 -0.59
CA GLN A 40 20.48 10.10 0.69
C GLN A 40 21.40 11.13 1.34
N GLY A 41 22.07 11.92 0.51
CA GLY A 41 23.14 12.84 0.90
C GLY A 41 22.81 13.77 2.07
N PRO A 42 21.67 14.48 2.07
CA PRO A 42 21.28 15.36 3.19
C PRO A 42 21.21 14.64 4.55
N PHE A 43 20.74 13.40 4.58
CA PHE A 43 20.62 12.61 5.81
C PHE A 43 21.97 11.98 6.21
N LEU A 44 22.72 11.45 5.23
CA LEU A 44 24.03 10.86 5.47
C LEU A 44 25.05 11.87 6.00
N ARG A 45 25.01 13.11 5.51
CA ARG A 45 25.90 14.20 5.93
C ARG A 45 25.43 14.92 7.21
N HIS A 46 24.28 14.55 7.76
CA HIS A 46 23.74 15.21 8.95
C HIS A 46 24.55 14.85 10.19
N SER A 47 25.23 15.84 10.78
CA SER A 47 26.17 15.64 11.91
C SER A 47 25.49 15.24 13.22
N TYR A 48 24.20 15.55 13.38
CA TYR A 48 23.43 15.20 14.57
C TYR A 48 22.76 13.82 14.52
N LEU A 49 22.80 13.11 13.38
CA LEU A 49 22.23 11.77 13.27
C LEU A 49 23.33 10.72 13.52
N PRO A 50 23.19 9.81 14.51
CA PRO A 50 24.13 8.72 14.71
C PRO A 50 24.20 7.78 13.50
N GLU A 51 25.36 7.17 13.25
CA GLU A 51 25.55 6.25 12.11
C GLU A 51 24.61 5.03 12.16
N TRP A 52 24.34 4.48 13.35
CA TRP A 52 23.39 3.38 13.51
C TRP A 52 21.96 3.77 13.10
N TYR A 53 21.57 5.02 13.31
CA TYR A 53 20.23 5.52 12.98
C TYR A 53 20.08 5.72 11.48
N LYS A 54 21.12 6.25 10.82
CA LYS A 54 21.16 6.33 9.34
C LYS A 54 21.07 4.95 8.70
N ALA A 55 21.82 3.98 9.23
CA ALA A 55 21.79 2.60 8.76
C ALA A 55 20.39 1.99 8.90
N ALA A 56 19.75 2.13 10.07
CA ALA A 56 18.38 1.66 10.28
C ALA A 56 17.38 2.35 9.33
N LEU A 57 17.45 3.69 9.21
CA LEU A 57 16.54 4.47 8.37
C LEU A 57 16.52 4.02 6.91
N PHE A 58 17.69 3.67 6.34
CA PHE A 58 17.77 3.23 4.95
C PHE A 58 17.55 1.73 4.78
N ASN A 59 18.07 0.90 5.68
CA ASN A 59 17.99 -0.53 5.52
C ASN A 59 16.55 -1.05 5.67
N GLU A 60 15.74 -0.45 6.54
CA GLU A 60 14.34 -0.86 6.71
C GLU A 60 13.46 -0.55 5.47
N LEU A 61 13.93 0.26 4.51
CA LEU A 61 13.21 0.53 3.26
C LEU A 61 13.22 -0.66 2.28
N TYR A 62 14.01 -1.71 2.54
CA TYR A 62 14.10 -2.87 1.63
C TYR A 62 12.75 -3.60 1.42
N TYR A 63 11.78 -3.35 2.29
CA TYR A 63 10.50 -4.05 2.32
C TYR A 63 9.55 -3.68 1.14
N MET A 64 9.90 -2.67 0.34
CA MET A 64 8.97 -1.98 -0.56
C MET A 64 8.83 -2.57 -1.99
N THR A 65 8.30 -3.78 -2.16
CA THR A 65 7.74 -4.23 -3.45
C THR A 65 6.81 -5.45 -3.29
N ASP A 66 5.52 -5.32 -3.64
CA ASP A 66 4.69 -6.19 -4.48
C ASP A 66 3.19 -5.92 -4.20
N GLY A 67 2.36 -5.72 -5.23
CA GLY A 67 0.95 -5.34 -5.09
C GLY A 67 0.05 -6.11 -6.04
N GLY A 68 -0.77 -7.03 -5.50
CA GLY A 68 -1.76 -7.83 -6.25
C GLY A 68 -2.90 -6.99 -6.86
N SER A 69 -3.95 -7.58 -7.44
CA SER A 69 -5.12 -6.90 -8.07
C SER A 69 -6.40 -7.10 -7.25
N GLU A 70 -7.11 -6.02 -6.88
CA GLU A 70 -8.33 -6.01 -6.06
C GLU A 70 -9.54 -5.62 -6.92
N PRO A 71 -10.64 -6.39 -6.90
CA PRO A 71 -11.91 -5.96 -7.45
C PRO A 71 -12.54 -4.89 -6.54
N HIS A 72 -13.28 -3.93 -7.12
CA HIS A 72 -14.02 -2.84 -6.42
C HIS A 72 -13.29 -1.51 -6.13
N LEU A 73 -12.37 -1.10 -7.00
CA LEU A 73 -11.72 0.22 -6.88
C LEU A 73 -12.60 1.38 -7.38
N SER A 74 -12.63 2.49 -6.64
CA SER A 74 -13.33 3.71 -7.05
C SER A 74 -12.71 4.32 -8.33
N PRO A 75 -13.45 5.13 -9.13
CA PRO A 75 -12.88 5.82 -10.28
C PRO A 75 -11.68 6.72 -9.93
N TYR A 76 -11.71 7.33 -8.74
CA TYR A 76 -10.60 8.15 -8.24
C TYR A 76 -9.35 7.28 -8.00
N THR A 77 -9.51 6.17 -7.28
CA THR A 77 -8.45 5.21 -6.99
C THR A 77 -7.87 4.62 -8.27
N GLN A 78 -8.72 4.23 -9.23
CA GLN A 78 -8.29 3.73 -10.53
C GLN A 78 -7.48 4.77 -11.31
N ALA A 79 -7.85 6.05 -11.25
CA ALA A 79 -7.12 7.12 -11.90
C ALA A 79 -5.73 7.33 -11.28
N LEU A 80 -5.63 7.27 -9.94
CA LEU A 80 -4.34 7.32 -9.25
C LEU A 80 -3.47 6.12 -9.62
N MET A 81 -4.00 4.90 -9.56
CA MET A 81 -3.25 3.68 -9.90
C MET A 81 -2.78 3.67 -11.36
N LYS A 82 -3.61 4.15 -12.31
CA LYS A 82 -3.20 4.29 -13.72
C LYS A 82 -2.05 5.28 -13.90
N ARG A 83 -1.98 6.31 -13.06
CA ARG A 83 -1.00 7.40 -13.18
C ARG A 83 0.30 7.13 -12.43
N HIS A 84 0.19 6.55 -11.24
CA HIS A 84 1.31 6.42 -10.30
C HIS A 84 1.70 4.96 -10.04
N GLY A 85 0.89 4.00 -10.51
CA GLY A 85 1.02 2.58 -10.20
C GLY A 85 0.22 2.21 -8.95
N ARG A 86 -0.12 0.93 -8.84
CA ARG A 86 -0.57 0.35 -7.56
C ARG A 86 0.65 -0.17 -6.82
N PHE A 87 0.65 -0.01 -5.50
CA PHE A 87 1.75 -0.42 -4.65
C PHE A 87 1.24 -1.19 -3.43
N GLY A 88 1.97 -2.20 -3.03
CA GLY A 88 1.79 -2.96 -1.81
C GLY A 88 3.14 -3.48 -1.34
N TYR A 89 3.20 -3.91 -0.08
CA TYR A 89 4.34 -4.59 0.50
C TYR A 89 3.85 -5.53 1.59
N LEU A 90 4.56 -6.61 1.89
CA LEU A 90 4.12 -7.53 2.95
C LEU A 90 4.29 -6.92 4.36
N GLU A 91 3.63 -7.47 5.36
CA GLU A 91 3.91 -7.10 6.75
C GLU A 91 5.29 -7.59 7.19
N SER A 92 5.56 -8.87 6.92
CA SER A 92 6.87 -9.49 7.14
C SER A 92 7.01 -10.76 6.29
N TRP A 93 8.20 -11.37 6.30
CA TRP A 93 8.43 -12.62 5.57
C TRP A 93 7.56 -13.77 6.09
N GLU A 94 7.33 -13.79 7.40
CA GLU A 94 6.51 -14.78 8.10
C GLU A 94 5.02 -14.46 7.98
N TYR A 95 4.70 -13.16 7.86
CA TYR A 95 3.35 -12.60 7.80
C TYR A 95 3.08 -12.02 6.40
N ARG A 96 2.63 -12.89 5.48
CA ARG A 96 2.45 -12.58 4.05
C ARG A 96 1.13 -11.83 3.76
N MET A 97 0.87 -10.79 4.52
CA MET A 97 -0.30 -9.91 4.35
C MET A 97 0.14 -8.63 3.66
N VAL A 98 -0.57 -8.26 2.59
CA VAL A 98 -0.22 -7.11 1.76
C VAL A 98 -0.72 -5.85 2.44
N THR A 99 0.20 -4.98 2.81
CA THR A 99 -0.04 -3.65 3.38
C THR A 99 -0.91 -3.75 4.63
N THR A 100 -0.48 -4.53 5.62
CA THR A 100 -1.16 -4.58 6.92
C THR A 100 -1.29 -3.16 7.49
N TYR A 101 -2.51 -2.67 7.65
CA TYR A 101 -2.82 -1.25 7.79
C TYR A 101 -2.42 -0.68 9.15
N ASP A 102 -2.59 -1.47 10.22
CA ASP A 102 -2.18 -1.09 11.57
C ASP A 102 -0.66 -0.96 11.71
N VAL A 103 0.10 -1.68 10.89
CA VAL A 103 1.56 -1.57 10.73
C VAL A 103 1.92 -0.46 9.74
N HIS A 104 1.20 -0.36 8.62
CA HIS A 104 1.34 0.67 7.60
C HIS A 104 1.17 2.08 8.20
N PHE A 105 0.33 2.24 9.21
CA PHE A 105 0.22 3.49 9.97
C PHE A 105 1.59 4.07 10.40
N TYR A 106 2.56 3.23 10.78
CA TYR A 106 3.90 3.66 11.16
C TYR A 106 4.82 3.86 9.94
N ALA A 107 4.81 2.91 9.00
CA ALA A 107 5.67 2.94 7.82
C ALA A 107 5.26 4.01 6.79
N SER A 108 3.98 4.39 6.77
CA SER A 108 3.38 5.40 5.89
C SER A 108 4.08 6.75 5.97
N TYR A 109 4.71 7.10 7.09
CA TYR A 109 5.48 8.34 7.17
C TYR A 109 6.66 8.35 6.18
N ALA A 110 7.36 7.22 6.04
CA ALA A 110 8.45 7.08 5.09
C ALA A 110 7.93 7.12 3.65
N ILE A 111 6.83 6.43 3.37
CA ILE A 111 6.21 6.39 2.04
C ILE A 111 5.67 7.78 1.66
N ALA A 112 4.94 8.46 2.54
CA ALA A 112 4.48 9.83 2.33
C ALA A 112 5.61 10.82 2.07
N SER A 113 6.76 10.64 2.73
CA SER A 113 7.92 11.53 2.60
C SER A 113 8.70 11.31 1.31
N LEU A 114 8.80 10.06 0.85
CA LEU A 114 9.65 9.67 -0.29
C LEU A 114 8.84 9.52 -1.59
N TRP A 115 7.63 8.98 -1.49
CA TRP A 115 6.71 8.68 -2.61
C TRP A 115 5.27 9.08 -2.26
N PRO A 116 4.99 10.39 -2.14
CA PRO A 116 3.68 10.89 -1.71
C PRO A 116 2.52 10.43 -2.60
N ASP A 117 2.73 10.32 -3.91
CA ASP A 117 1.69 9.84 -4.82
C ASP A 117 1.36 8.34 -4.62
N LEU A 118 2.33 7.54 -4.18
CA LEU A 118 2.10 6.13 -3.84
C LEU A 118 1.31 6.03 -2.54
N GLU A 119 1.67 6.81 -1.51
CA GLU A 119 0.92 6.89 -0.26
C GLU A 119 -0.56 7.25 -0.51
N LEU A 120 -0.80 8.30 -1.30
CA LEU A 120 -2.16 8.71 -1.66
C LEU A 120 -2.92 7.62 -2.41
N THR A 121 -2.22 6.80 -3.20
CA THR A 121 -2.82 5.66 -3.91
C THR A 121 -3.18 4.54 -2.94
N ILE A 122 -2.32 4.22 -1.97
CA ILE A 122 -2.59 3.24 -0.92
C ILE A 122 -3.80 3.67 -0.09
N GLN A 123 -3.83 4.90 0.40
CA GLN A 123 -4.96 5.37 1.20
C GLN A 123 -6.27 5.41 0.39
N ALA A 124 -6.21 5.80 -0.88
CA ALA A 124 -7.37 5.76 -1.77
C ALA A 124 -7.88 4.33 -2.04
N GLU A 125 -7.00 3.33 -1.94
CA GLU A 125 -7.37 1.93 -2.02
C GLU A 125 -8.10 1.48 -0.75
N PHE A 126 -7.53 1.74 0.43
CA PHE A 126 -8.18 1.45 1.71
C PHE A 126 -9.53 2.14 1.86
N THR A 127 -9.66 3.35 1.33
CA THR A 127 -10.92 4.11 1.31
C THR A 127 -12.05 3.33 0.64
N GLY A 128 -11.77 2.67 -0.49
CA GLY A 128 -12.77 1.85 -1.19
C GLY A 128 -13.23 0.63 -0.38
N GLN A 129 -12.36 0.13 0.51
CA GLN A 129 -12.64 -1.06 1.31
C GLN A 129 -13.52 -0.76 2.53
N VAL A 130 -13.55 0.48 3.02
CA VAL A 130 -14.40 0.88 4.15
C VAL A 130 -15.89 0.63 3.88
N GLU A 131 -16.35 0.95 2.67
CA GLU A 131 -17.76 0.77 2.27
C GLU A 131 -18.07 -0.69 1.87
N HIS A 132 -17.05 -1.50 1.65
CA HIS A 132 -17.21 -2.89 1.20
C HIS A 132 -17.61 -3.82 2.36
N SER A 133 -18.42 -4.82 2.02
CA SER A 133 -18.80 -5.92 2.90
C SER A 133 -18.78 -7.23 2.15
N ALA A 134 -18.29 -8.29 2.79
CA ALA A 134 -18.31 -9.65 2.31
C ALA A 134 -19.17 -10.50 3.26
N GLU A 135 -20.30 -10.99 2.75
CA GLU A 135 -21.25 -11.81 3.53
C GLU A 135 -20.72 -13.21 3.90
N LYS A 136 -19.58 -13.61 3.33
CA LYS A 136 -18.94 -14.89 3.61
C LYS A 136 -18.52 -14.93 5.09
N GLU A 137 -19.14 -15.80 5.86
CA GLU A 137 -18.67 -16.12 7.21
C GLU A 137 -17.39 -16.94 7.18
N ILE A 138 -16.46 -16.58 8.07
CA ILE A 138 -15.23 -17.32 8.32
C ILE A 138 -15.15 -17.69 9.80
N ARG A 139 -14.35 -18.71 10.11
CA ARG A 139 -14.04 -19.08 11.50
C ARG A 139 -12.65 -18.54 11.84
N PHE A 140 -12.55 -17.67 12.84
CA PHE A 140 -11.26 -17.17 13.33
C PHE A 140 -10.53 -18.26 14.11
N HIS A 141 -9.22 -18.33 13.94
CA HIS A 141 -8.43 -19.45 14.42
C HIS A 141 -8.20 -19.42 15.94
N MET A 142 -8.07 -18.24 16.54
CA MET A 142 -7.75 -18.10 17.96
C MET A 142 -8.97 -18.26 18.86
N GLU A 143 -10.06 -17.56 18.57
CA GLU A 143 -11.28 -17.61 19.36
C GLU A 143 -12.21 -18.75 18.94
N GLY A 144 -12.10 -19.21 17.69
CA GLY A 144 -12.99 -20.22 17.13
C GLY A 144 -14.40 -19.72 16.82
N ASP A 145 -14.68 -18.43 17.01
CA ASP A 145 -15.95 -17.81 16.67
C ASP A 145 -16.10 -17.63 15.15
N LYS A 146 -17.33 -17.39 14.71
CA LYS A 146 -17.66 -17.11 13.32
C LYS A 146 -18.14 -15.68 13.21
N ALA A 147 -17.64 -14.96 12.23
CA ALA A 147 -18.15 -13.66 11.85
C ALA A 147 -17.98 -13.44 10.33
N PRO A 148 -18.62 -12.40 9.76
CA PRO A 148 -18.37 -12.00 8.39
C PRO A 148 -16.88 -11.72 8.16
N LEU A 149 -16.35 -12.14 7.01
CA LEU A 149 -14.97 -11.85 6.59
C LEU A 149 -14.70 -10.34 6.56
N LYS A 150 -15.69 -9.55 6.11
CA LYS A 150 -15.61 -8.10 6.04
C LYS A 150 -16.99 -7.50 6.26
N SER A 151 -17.12 -6.60 7.22
CA SER A 151 -18.32 -5.76 7.37
C SER A 151 -18.04 -4.33 6.89
N ARG A 152 -19.11 -3.62 6.54
CA ARG A 152 -19.08 -2.19 6.21
C ARG A 152 -18.62 -1.36 7.43
N ALA A 153 -18.15 -0.14 7.18
CA ALA A 153 -17.67 0.81 8.20
C ALA A 153 -16.53 0.24 9.05
N ARG A 154 -15.66 -0.52 8.37
CA ARG A 154 -14.42 -1.04 8.94
C ARG A 154 -13.32 -0.99 7.92
N VAL A 155 -12.17 -0.50 8.34
CA VAL A 155 -10.94 -0.59 7.55
C VAL A 155 -10.47 -2.05 7.58
N PRO A 156 -10.15 -2.68 6.44
CA PRO A 156 -9.59 -4.02 6.46
C PRO A 156 -8.22 -4.00 7.12
N HIS A 157 -7.84 -5.13 7.73
CA HIS A 157 -6.52 -5.30 8.32
C HIS A 157 -5.42 -5.24 7.25
N ASP A 158 -5.63 -5.86 6.09
CA ASP A 158 -4.68 -5.92 4.99
C ASP A 158 -5.43 -5.94 3.64
N LEU A 159 -4.70 -5.73 2.55
CA LEU A 159 -5.19 -5.79 1.17
C LEU A 159 -5.02 -7.19 0.54
N GLY A 160 -4.99 -8.23 1.37
CA GLY A 160 -4.96 -9.62 0.95
C GLY A 160 -3.60 -10.30 1.07
N ASN A 161 -3.47 -11.40 0.32
CA ASN A 161 -2.28 -12.25 0.30
C ASN A 161 -1.91 -12.52 -1.17
N PRO A 162 -0.63 -12.44 -1.58
CA PRO A 162 -0.23 -12.74 -2.96
C PRO A 162 -0.44 -14.22 -3.35
N TYR A 163 -0.63 -15.11 -2.37
CA TYR A 163 -0.99 -16.51 -2.58
C TYR A 163 -2.51 -16.70 -2.48
N PRO A 164 -3.08 -17.79 -3.05
CA PRO A 164 -4.53 -18.06 -3.06
C PRO A 164 -5.12 -18.37 -1.67
N TRP A 165 -4.44 -17.98 -0.59
CA TRP A 165 -4.83 -18.18 0.78
C TRP A 165 -5.54 -16.92 1.29
N TYR A 166 -6.30 -17.07 2.37
CA TYR A 166 -6.99 -15.94 2.95
C TYR A 166 -5.99 -14.90 3.50
N ALA A 167 -6.40 -13.63 3.43
CA ALA A 167 -5.93 -12.52 4.25
C ALA A 167 -5.91 -12.88 5.76
N TYR A 168 -5.57 -11.95 6.64
CA TYR A 168 -5.57 -12.22 8.08
C TYR A 168 -6.89 -12.83 8.59
N VAL A 169 -6.82 -14.04 9.16
CA VAL A 169 -7.98 -14.79 9.73
C VAL A 169 -7.69 -15.32 11.14
N MET A 170 -6.65 -14.80 11.79
CA MET A 170 -6.23 -15.29 13.11
C MET A 170 -7.21 -14.83 14.20
N HIS A 171 -7.57 -13.55 14.16
CA HIS A 171 -8.48 -12.88 15.08
C HIS A 171 -9.55 -12.10 14.31
N ASP A 172 -10.71 -11.89 14.94
CA ASP A 172 -11.73 -10.98 14.42
C ASP A 172 -11.27 -9.52 14.56
N THR A 173 -10.70 -8.99 13.49
CA THR A 173 -10.23 -7.59 13.40
C THR A 173 -11.38 -6.60 13.44
N GLY A 174 -12.62 -7.05 13.23
CA GLY A 174 -13.82 -6.26 13.44
C GLY A 174 -14.04 -5.81 14.88
N LYS A 175 -13.37 -6.46 15.84
CA LYS A 175 -13.38 -6.07 17.26
C LYS A 175 -12.28 -5.08 17.62
N TRP A 176 -11.30 -4.88 16.73
CA TRP A 176 -10.18 -3.99 16.98
C TRP A 176 -10.63 -2.53 16.97
N LYS A 177 -9.97 -1.69 17.78
CA LYS A 177 -10.38 -0.29 18.01
C LYS A 177 -9.41 0.73 17.43
N ASP A 178 -8.30 0.27 16.86
CA ASP A 178 -7.22 1.13 16.39
C ASP A 178 -7.27 1.37 14.88
N LEU A 179 -7.63 0.37 14.05
CA LEU A 179 -7.64 0.47 12.58
C LEU A 179 -8.43 1.68 12.06
N ASN A 180 -9.67 1.84 12.51
CA ASN A 180 -10.53 2.95 12.07
C ASN A 180 -9.95 4.31 12.47
N LEU A 181 -9.43 4.43 13.70
CA LEU A 181 -8.81 5.67 14.17
C LEU A 181 -7.51 5.97 13.42
N LYS A 182 -6.67 4.97 13.17
CA LYS A 182 -5.47 5.08 12.35
C LYS A 182 -5.81 5.59 10.96
N PHE A 183 -6.88 5.08 10.34
CA PHE A 183 -7.33 5.55 9.03
C PHE A 183 -7.73 7.02 9.02
N VAL A 184 -8.52 7.44 10.01
CA VAL A 184 -8.90 8.85 10.17
C VAL A 184 -7.67 9.76 10.31
N LEU A 185 -6.71 9.36 11.15
CA LEU A 185 -5.48 10.12 11.39
C LEU A 185 -4.59 10.19 10.14
N THR A 186 -4.41 9.07 9.45
CA THR A 186 -3.64 8.99 8.21
C THR A 186 -4.26 9.85 7.11
N SER A 187 -5.56 9.71 6.86
CA SER A 187 -6.31 10.54 5.88
C SER A 187 -6.20 12.04 6.18
N TRP A 188 -6.29 12.43 7.45
CA TRP A 188 -6.12 13.83 7.83
C TRP A 188 -4.68 14.32 7.61
N ARG A 189 -3.69 13.53 8.01
CA ARG A 189 -2.26 13.83 7.81
C ARG A 189 -1.94 14.03 6.33
N GLU A 190 -2.36 13.12 5.46
CA GLU A 190 -2.08 13.21 4.02
C GLU A 190 -2.78 14.40 3.37
N TYR A 191 -4.00 14.72 3.83
CA TYR A 191 -4.65 15.95 3.39
C TYR A 191 -3.81 17.18 3.75
N VAL A 192 -3.49 17.35 5.03
CA VAL A 192 -2.77 18.54 5.51
C VAL A 192 -1.35 18.64 4.93
N ILE A 193 -0.62 17.53 4.85
CA ILE A 193 0.80 17.55 4.46
C ILE A 193 0.98 17.49 2.94
N LEU A 194 0.19 16.67 2.24
CA LEU A 194 0.44 16.36 0.82
C LEU A 194 -0.50 17.08 -0.14
N THR A 195 -1.75 17.34 0.26
CA THR A 195 -2.80 17.75 -0.68
C THR A 195 -3.64 18.95 -0.24
N GLU A 196 -3.21 19.73 0.75
CA GLU A 196 -4.02 20.79 1.38
C GLU A 196 -4.63 21.77 0.35
N LYS A 197 -3.84 22.12 -0.67
CA LYS A 197 -4.20 23.02 -1.77
C LYS A 197 -5.19 22.41 -2.78
N ASN A 198 -5.42 21.10 -2.75
CA ASN A 198 -6.28 20.36 -3.65
C ASN A 198 -7.16 19.36 -2.89
N ARG A 199 -8.40 19.76 -2.65
CA ARG A 199 -9.37 18.98 -1.86
C ARG A 199 -9.82 17.67 -2.51
N ARG A 200 -9.42 17.33 -3.75
CA ARG A 200 -9.85 16.08 -4.42
C ARG A 200 -9.58 14.83 -3.59
N PHE A 201 -8.42 14.77 -2.92
CA PHE A 201 -8.10 13.66 -2.04
C PHE A 201 -9.03 13.63 -0.81
N LEU A 202 -9.18 14.77 -0.14
CA LEU A 202 -10.09 14.91 1.01
C LEU A 202 -11.53 14.54 0.63
N ASP A 203 -12.04 15.03 -0.50
CA ASP A 203 -13.40 14.76 -0.97
C ASP A 203 -13.61 13.27 -1.28
N HIS A 204 -12.54 12.54 -1.65
CA HIS A 204 -12.58 11.09 -1.85
C HIS A 204 -12.63 10.31 -0.52
N VAL A 205 -11.77 10.67 0.45
CA VAL A 205 -11.63 9.91 1.71
C VAL A 205 -12.64 10.31 2.78
N TYR A 206 -13.16 11.54 2.74
CA TYR A 206 -14.03 12.09 3.78
C TYR A 206 -15.34 11.31 4.02
N PRO A 207 -16.05 10.79 3.00
CA PRO A 207 -17.23 9.95 3.22
C PRO A 207 -16.92 8.72 4.08
N ALA A 208 -15.81 8.03 3.80
CA ALA A 208 -15.34 6.89 4.58
C ALA A 208 -14.96 7.32 6.00
N VAL A 209 -14.15 8.37 6.15
CA VAL A 209 -13.78 8.95 7.46
C VAL A 209 -15.01 9.27 8.31
N LYS A 210 -16.02 9.91 7.71
CA LYS A 210 -17.26 10.25 8.41
C LYS A 210 -18.02 9.01 8.87
N MET A 211 -18.10 7.99 8.02
CA MET A 211 -18.73 6.71 8.36
C MET A 211 -18.06 6.04 9.56
N GLU A 212 -16.72 5.98 9.54
CA GLU A 212 -15.91 5.40 10.62
C GLU A 212 -16.08 6.15 11.95
N VAL A 213 -16.11 7.49 11.91
CA VAL A 213 -16.34 8.31 13.10
C VAL A 213 -17.75 8.10 13.65
N GLN A 214 -18.76 8.00 12.79
CA GLN A 214 -20.14 7.74 13.23
C GLN A 214 -20.27 6.37 13.88
N GLU A 215 -19.73 5.32 13.26
CA GLU A 215 -19.71 3.96 13.82
C GLU A 215 -19.02 3.94 15.21
N GLY A 216 -17.87 4.63 15.34
CA GLY A 216 -17.15 4.71 16.61
C GLY A 216 -17.92 5.40 17.73
N MET A 217 -18.78 6.38 17.41
CA MET A 217 -19.62 7.08 18.39
C MET A 217 -20.81 6.24 18.85
N GLU A 218 -21.37 5.39 17.97
CA GLU A 218 -22.49 4.49 18.29
C GLU A 218 -22.05 3.32 19.20
N PHE A 219 -20.81 2.84 19.07
CA PHE A 219 -20.26 1.82 19.98
C PHE A 219 -19.92 2.33 21.39
N GLY A 220 -19.92 3.65 21.61
CA GLY A 220 -19.60 4.28 22.90
C GLY A 220 -20.81 4.63 23.77
N SER A 221 -22.04 4.45 23.25
CA SER A 221 -23.32 4.70 23.93
C SER A 221 -24.00 3.41 24.35
#